data_AF-A0A8B2SBA2-F1
#
_entry.id   AF-A0A8B2SBA2-F1
#
_cell.length_a   1.000
_cell.length_b   1.000
_cell.length_c   1.000
_cell.angle_alpha   90.00
_cell.angle_beta   90.00
_cell.angle_gamma   90.00
#
_symmetry.space_group_name_H-M   'P 1'
#
loop_
_entity.id
_entity.type
_entity.pdbx_description
1 polymer ?
#
loop_
_entity_poly.entity_id
_entity_poly.type
_entity_poly.pdbx_seq_one_letter_code
_entity_poly.pdbx_strand_id
1 'polypeptide(L)'
;MAVIPLLPKEGIALVLANMRIARAHGMSRNMAIPTTYLWFYQKVRNKGPWDYKQGHPELANFGNFNYGSAGYAAGIPSETLLMGAGWAQERAKTSKKKWGHWYQKPPYGDDPHDQFWIRQGIEYAKKYGY
;
A
#
# COMPACT_ATOMS: atom_id res chain seq x y z
N MET A 1 -10.02 -15.29 2.91
CA MET A 1 -8.68 -15.23 3.55
C MET A 1 -7.78 -14.40 2.66
N ALA A 2 -6.91 -13.56 3.22
CA ALA A 2 -5.94 -12.80 2.42
C ALA A 2 -4.93 -13.75 1.75
N VAL A 3 -4.64 -13.56 0.47
CA VAL A 3 -3.59 -14.28 -0.25
C VAL A 3 -2.24 -13.64 0.06
N ILE A 4 -1.22 -14.46 0.32
CA ILE A 4 0.14 -14.00 0.63
C ILE A 4 0.98 -14.00 -0.66
N PRO A 5 1.67 -12.90 -1.01
CA PRO A 5 2.52 -12.83 -2.20
C PRO A 5 3.85 -13.58 -1.99
N LEU A 6 4.69 -13.61 -3.03
CA LEU A 6 6.12 -13.91 -2.86
C LEU A 6 6.70 -12.97 -1.80
N LEU A 7 7.39 -13.52 -0.80
CA LEU A 7 7.94 -12.76 0.31
C LEU A 7 9.44 -12.54 0.14
N PRO A 8 9.98 -11.42 0.66
CA PRO A 8 11.43 -11.25 0.78
C PRO A 8 11.99 -12.21 1.84
N LYS A 9 13.32 -12.22 2.02
CA LYS A 9 14.03 -13.12 2.92
C LYS A 9 13.51 -13.07 4.37
N GLU A 10 13.07 -11.92 4.82
CA GLU A 10 12.52 -11.67 6.17
C GLU A 10 11.12 -12.29 6.36
N GLY A 11 10.45 -12.69 5.27
CA GLY A 11 9.16 -13.35 5.31
C GLY A 11 8.03 -12.47 5.87
N ILE A 12 7.02 -13.12 6.45
CA ILE A 12 5.82 -12.45 6.95
C ILE A 12 6.10 -11.56 8.17
N ALA A 13 7.19 -11.83 8.90
CA ALA A 13 7.61 -11.03 10.04
C ALA A 13 7.86 -9.57 9.66
N LEU A 14 8.32 -9.30 8.44
CA LEU A 14 8.53 -7.95 7.94
C LEU A 14 7.21 -7.17 7.79
N VAL A 15 6.15 -7.82 7.28
CA VAL A 15 4.82 -7.19 7.19
C VAL A 15 4.32 -6.81 8.58
N LEU A 16 4.43 -7.74 9.54
CA LEU A 16 4.01 -7.49 10.92
C LEU A 16 4.81 -6.34 11.55
N ALA A 17 6.13 -6.28 11.30
CA ALA A 17 6.98 -5.19 11.76
C ALA A 17 6.55 -3.85 11.14
N ASN A 18 6.31 -3.80 9.84
CA ASN A 18 5.87 -2.59 9.15
C ASN A 18 4.51 -2.10 9.64
N MET A 19 3.54 -2.99 9.88
CA MET A 19 2.24 -2.62 10.46
C MET A 19 2.38 -2.05 11.88
N ARG A 20 3.27 -2.62 12.71
CA ARG A 20 3.55 -2.08 14.06
C ARG A 20 4.19 -0.70 13.98
N ILE A 21 5.19 -0.52 13.11
CA ILE A 21 5.84 0.78 12.87
C ILE A 21 4.80 1.80 12.36
N ALA A 22 3.92 1.38 11.45
CA ALA A 22 2.85 2.22 10.91
C ALA A 22 1.84 2.64 11.97
N ARG A 23 1.38 1.73 12.83
CA ARG A 23 0.48 2.07 13.93
C ARG A 23 1.10 3.07 14.89
N ALA A 24 2.39 2.95 15.20
CA ALA A 24 3.09 3.88 16.10
C ALA A 24 3.21 5.31 15.54
N HIS A 25 3.17 5.49 14.21
CA HIS A 25 3.20 6.80 13.53
C HIS A 25 1.84 7.21 12.96
N GLY A 26 0.82 6.39 13.22
CA GLY A 26 -0.53 6.53 12.72
C GLY A 26 -1.48 7.08 13.77
N MET A 27 -2.75 7.10 13.39
CA MET A 27 -3.84 7.44 14.28
C MET A 27 -4.79 6.25 14.41
N SER A 28 -5.87 6.44 15.17
CA SER A 28 -7.01 5.53 15.14
C SER A 28 -7.54 5.35 13.72
N ARG A 29 -8.25 4.24 13.48
CA ARG A 29 -8.75 3.87 12.15
C ARG A 29 -9.54 5.01 11.49
N ASN A 30 -9.25 5.28 10.22
CA ASN A 30 -9.85 6.37 9.42
C ASN A 30 -9.61 7.79 9.95
N MET A 31 -8.63 7.98 10.84
CA MET A 31 -8.31 9.29 11.46
C MET A 31 -6.90 9.77 11.10
N ALA A 32 -6.31 9.28 10.00
CA ALA A 32 -4.97 9.72 9.57
C ALA A 32 -4.94 11.25 9.38
N ILE A 33 -3.97 11.89 10.02
CA ILE A 33 -3.75 13.34 9.96
C ILE A 33 -2.66 13.67 8.93
N PRO A 34 -2.48 14.94 8.52
CA PRO A 34 -1.49 15.31 7.50
C PRO A 34 -0.06 14.81 7.77
N THR A 35 0.37 14.77 9.04
CA THR A 35 1.69 14.24 9.42
C THR A 35 1.79 12.72 9.20
N THR A 36 0.71 11.96 9.42
CA THR A 36 0.64 10.53 9.09
C THR A 36 0.80 10.31 7.58
N TYR A 37 0.10 11.10 6.76
CA TYR A 37 0.23 11.02 5.29
C TYR A 37 1.66 11.35 4.82
N LEU A 38 2.25 12.43 5.36
CA LEU A 38 3.62 12.82 5.01
C LEU A 38 4.63 11.72 5.38
N TRP A 39 4.55 11.20 6.60
CA TRP A 39 5.40 10.12 7.06
C TRP A 39 5.23 8.86 6.19
N PHE A 40 3.99 8.46 5.92
CA PHE A 40 3.71 7.26 5.12
C PHE A 40 4.23 7.42 3.69
N TYR A 41 4.01 8.58 3.07
CA TYR A 41 4.56 8.90 1.75
C TYR A 41 6.09 8.79 1.73
N GLN A 42 6.79 9.29 2.74
CA GLN A 42 8.25 9.16 2.84
C GLN A 42 8.72 7.71 2.92
N LYS A 43 7.91 6.80 3.48
CA LYS A 43 8.23 5.37 3.53
C LYS A 43 8.06 4.68 2.18
N VAL A 44 6.98 4.98 1.46
CA VAL A 44 6.54 4.19 0.28
C VAL A 44 6.89 4.81 -1.08
N ARG A 45 7.35 6.06 -1.12
CA ARG A 45 7.78 6.72 -2.36
C ARG A 45 8.94 5.97 -3.03
N ASN A 46 9.17 6.25 -4.31
CA ASN A 46 10.34 5.77 -5.04
C ASN A 46 11.63 6.06 -4.25
N LYS A 47 12.49 5.03 -4.11
CA LYS A 47 13.70 5.02 -3.26
C LYS A 47 13.44 5.22 -1.77
N GLY A 48 12.21 4.98 -1.33
CA GLY A 48 11.82 4.98 0.07
C GLY A 48 12.18 3.66 0.75
N PRO A 49 12.22 3.63 2.10
CA PRO A 49 12.51 2.42 2.87
C PRO A 49 11.62 1.20 2.56
N TRP A 50 10.40 1.42 2.05
CA TRP A 50 9.43 0.37 1.70
C TRP A 50 9.21 0.23 0.19
N ASP A 51 10.14 0.74 -0.63
CA ASP A 51 10.16 0.53 -2.08
C ASP A 51 10.77 -0.84 -2.43
N TYR A 52 10.08 -1.92 -2.06
CA TYR A 52 10.59 -3.29 -2.18
C TYR A 52 10.82 -3.76 -3.61
N LYS A 53 10.21 -3.11 -4.60
CA LYS A 53 10.45 -3.43 -6.02
C LYS A 53 11.78 -2.89 -6.53
N GLN A 54 12.45 -1.99 -5.79
CA GLN A 54 13.68 -1.39 -6.25
C GLN A 54 14.79 -2.45 -6.30
N GLY A 55 15.25 -2.77 -7.51
CA GLY A 55 16.24 -3.84 -7.73
C GLY A 55 15.67 -5.25 -7.64
N HIS A 56 14.39 -5.40 -7.26
CA HIS A 56 13.69 -6.67 -7.06
C HIS A 56 12.28 -6.65 -7.66
N PRO A 57 12.12 -6.59 -9.00
CA PRO A 57 10.81 -6.52 -9.65
C PRO A 57 9.86 -7.66 -9.24
N GLU A 58 10.39 -8.82 -8.88
CA GLU A 58 9.66 -9.98 -8.37
C GLU A 58 8.89 -9.70 -7.06
N LEU A 59 9.29 -8.67 -6.31
CA LEU A 59 8.66 -8.25 -5.07
C LEU A 59 7.58 -7.17 -5.27
N ALA A 60 7.16 -6.87 -6.50
CA ALA A 60 6.11 -5.89 -6.77
C ALA A 60 4.81 -6.18 -5.99
N ASN A 61 4.35 -7.44 -5.99
CA ASN A 61 3.16 -7.86 -5.27
C ASN A 61 3.30 -7.68 -3.76
N PHE A 62 4.49 -7.98 -3.23
CA PHE A 62 4.81 -7.74 -1.83
C PHE A 62 4.80 -6.25 -1.48
N GLY A 63 5.35 -5.39 -2.35
CA GLY A 63 5.31 -3.95 -2.18
C GLY A 63 3.87 -3.42 -2.08
N ASN A 64 3.00 -3.84 -3.00
CA ASN A 64 1.58 -3.46 -3.01
C ASN A 64 0.82 -4.01 -1.80
N PHE A 65 1.09 -5.27 -1.42
CA PHE A 65 0.55 -5.87 -0.20
C PHE A 65 0.97 -5.10 1.06
N ASN A 66 2.27 -4.79 1.19
CA ASN A 66 2.79 -4.03 2.33
C ASN A 66 2.23 -2.60 2.38
N TYR A 67 2.10 -1.94 1.22
CA TYR A 67 1.47 -0.62 1.12
C TYR A 67 0.05 -0.65 1.68
N GLY A 68 -0.76 -1.62 1.27
CA GLY A 68 -2.12 -1.82 1.78
C GLY A 68 -2.16 -2.11 3.28
N SER A 69 -1.35 -3.06 3.76
CA SER A 69 -1.37 -3.47 5.15
C SER A 69 -0.84 -2.39 6.10
N ALA A 70 0.31 -1.79 5.77
CA ALA A 70 0.93 -0.76 6.60
C ALA A 70 0.14 0.56 6.55
N GLY A 71 -0.37 0.95 5.38
CA GLY A 71 -1.20 2.14 5.24
C GLY A 71 -2.48 2.06 6.07
N TYR A 72 -3.16 0.91 6.04
CA TYR A 72 -4.34 0.69 6.87
C TYR A 72 -4.00 0.67 8.36
N ALA A 73 -2.88 0.04 8.74
CA ALA A 73 -2.38 0.06 10.12
C ALA A 73 -2.02 1.46 10.63
N ALA A 74 -1.62 2.39 9.74
CA ALA A 74 -1.41 3.80 10.07
C ALA A 74 -2.73 4.59 10.25
N GLY A 75 -3.89 3.97 9.99
CA GLY A 75 -5.20 4.61 10.08
C GLY A 75 -5.63 5.35 8.80
N ILE A 76 -4.93 5.14 7.68
CA ILE A 76 -5.32 5.72 6.39
C ILE A 76 -6.55 4.95 5.85
N PRO A 77 -7.61 5.64 5.41
CA PRO A 77 -8.77 4.99 4.82
C PRO A 77 -8.39 4.12 3.61
N SER A 78 -9.03 2.95 3.49
CA SER A 78 -8.75 2.00 2.41
C SER A 78 -8.88 2.63 1.03
N GLU A 79 -9.92 3.43 0.79
CA GLU A 79 -10.11 4.11 -0.49
C GLU A 79 -8.98 5.10 -0.80
N THR A 80 -8.49 5.84 0.18
CA THR A 80 -7.36 6.76 0.02
C THR A 80 -6.08 6.02 -0.40
N LEU A 81 -5.85 4.81 0.11
CA LEU A 81 -4.73 3.96 -0.32
C LEU A 81 -4.86 3.56 -1.79
N LEU A 82 -6.06 3.09 -2.18
CA LEU A 82 -6.32 2.65 -3.55
C LEU A 82 -6.22 3.81 -4.57
N MET A 83 -6.70 5.00 -4.19
CA MET A 83 -6.52 6.22 -4.99
C MET A 83 -5.06 6.67 -5.04
N GLY A 84 -4.33 6.57 -3.91
CA GLY A 84 -2.92 6.96 -3.82
C GLY A 84 -2.00 6.12 -4.71
N ALA A 85 -2.28 4.81 -4.83
CA ALA A 85 -1.59 3.93 -5.77
C ALA A 85 -1.83 4.34 -7.23
N GLY A 86 -3.10 4.59 -7.58
CA GLY A 86 -3.48 5.10 -8.89
C GLY A 86 -2.80 6.41 -9.28
N TRP A 87 -2.75 7.37 -8.35
CA TRP A 87 -2.01 8.62 -8.55
C TRP A 87 -0.52 8.36 -8.80
N ALA A 88 0.09 7.45 -8.06
CA ALA A 88 1.50 7.10 -8.23
C ALA A 88 1.75 6.45 -9.61
N GLN A 89 0.85 5.59 -10.08
CA GLN A 89 0.95 4.94 -11.38
C GLN A 89 0.75 5.91 -12.56
N GLU A 90 -0.20 6.85 -12.44
CA GLU A 90 -0.34 7.94 -13.40
C GLU A 90 0.90 8.84 -13.43
N ARG A 91 1.43 9.22 -12.26
CA ARG A 91 2.66 10.02 -12.16
C ARG A 91 3.86 9.32 -12.78
N ALA A 92 3.92 7.99 -12.68
CA ALA A 92 4.95 7.16 -13.32
C ALA A 92 4.75 6.99 -14.84
N LYS A 93 3.63 7.47 -15.40
CA LYS A 93 3.23 7.30 -16.81
C LYS A 93 3.11 5.84 -17.24
N THR A 94 2.77 4.96 -16.31
CA THR A 94 2.55 3.52 -16.55
C THR A 94 1.08 3.12 -16.42
N SER A 95 0.18 4.08 -16.22
CA SER A 95 -1.27 3.87 -16.27
C SER A 95 -1.77 3.67 -17.71
N LYS A 96 -2.84 2.89 -17.87
CA LYS A 96 -3.54 2.68 -19.14
C LYS A 96 -4.87 3.42 -19.10
N LYS A 97 -5.24 4.07 -20.20
CA LYS A 97 -6.51 4.84 -20.33
C LYS A 97 -7.75 4.07 -19.86
N LYS A 98 -7.80 2.75 -20.10
CA LYS A 98 -8.92 1.88 -19.68
C LYS A 98 -9.09 1.73 -18.16
N TRP A 99 -8.08 2.09 -17.38
CA TRP A 99 -8.11 2.05 -15.92
C TRP A 99 -8.68 3.33 -15.30
N GLY A 100 -8.97 4.35 -16.13
CA GLY A 100 -9.50 5.63 -15.67
C GLY A 100 -8.42 6.50 -15.02
N HIS A 101 -8.86 7.44 -14.18
CA HIS A 101 -7.98 8.29 -13.39
C HIS A 101 -8.15 8.06 -11.89
N TRP A 102 -7.16 8.48 -11.10
CA TRP A 102 -7.10 8.31 -9.65
C TRP A 102 -8.24 9.00 -8.88
N TYR A 103 -8.82 10.04 -9.46
CA TYR A 103 -9.98 10.77 -8.94
C TYR A 103 -11.33 10.26 -9.50
N GLN A 104 -11.33 9.18 -10.28
CA GLN A 104 -12.54 8.57 -10.85
C GLN A 104 -12.91 7.29 -10.09
N LYS A 105 -13.57 6.34 -10.76
CA LYS A 105 -13.98 5.05 -10.18
C LYS A 105 -12.80 4.07 -10.12
N PRO A 106 -12.86 3.04 -9.25
CA PRO A 106 -11.94 1.91 -9.29
C PRO A 106 -11.76 1.37 -10.72
N PRO A 107 -10.54 1.02 -11.14
CA PRO A 107 -9.31 0.87 -10.34
C PRO A 107 -8.52 2.17 -10.11
N TYR A 108 -9.14 3.34 -10.23
CA TYR A 108 -8.51 4.64 -9.94
C TYR A 108 -7.25 4.88 -10.79
N GLY A 109 -7.21 4.44 -12.04
CA GLY A 109 -6.03 4.59 -12.90
C GLY A 109 -4.85 3.66 -12.56
N ASP A 110 -4.98 2.78 -11.57
CA ASP A 110 -3.98 1.79 -11.17
C ASP A 110 -4.16 0.46 -11.94
N ASP A 111 -3.13 -0.38 -11.98
CA ASP A 111 -3.27 -1.74 -12.50
C ASP A 111 -4.24 -2.53 -11.59
N PRO A 112 -5.30 -3.18 -12.13
CA PRO A 112 -6.21 -4.01 -11.35
C PRO A 112 -5.52 -5.11 -10.52
N HIS A 113 -4.37 -5.62 -10.98
CA HIS A 113 -3.58 -6.59 -10.24
C HIS A 113 -2.89 -5.95 -9.03
N ASP A 114 -2.38 -4.72 -9.17
CA ASP A 114 -1.77 -3.98 -8.06
C ASP A 114 -2.82 -3.61 -7.01
N GLN A 115 -3.98 -3.12 -7.46
CA GLN A 115 -5.17 -2.91 -6.63
C GLN A 115 -5.59 -4.16 -5.87
N PHE A 116 -5.53 -5.34 -6.50
CA PHE A 116 -5.85 -6.60 -5.85
C PHE A 116 -4.89 -6.85 -4.66
N TRP A 117 -3.58 -6.70 -4.85
CA TRP A 117 -2.60 -6.92 -3.78
C TRP A 117 -2.70 -5.89 -2.65
N ILE A 118 -2.99 -4.62 -2.97
CA ILE A 118 -3.27 -3.60 -1.96
C ILE A 118 -4.47 -4.01 -1.10
N ARG A 119 -5.55 -4.49 -1.72
CA ARG A 119 -6.73 -5.01 -0.99
C ARG A 119 -6.39 -6.22 -0.13
N GLN A 120 -5.57 -7.15 -0.63
CA GLN A 120 -5.12 -8.29 0.18
C GLN A 120 -4.35 -7.83 1.43
N GLY A 121 -3.50 -6.81 1.30
CA GLY A 121 -2.78 -6.21 2.42
C GLY A 121 -3.72 -5.56 3.44
N ILE A 122 -4.73 -4.82 2.97
CA ILE A 122 -5.75 -4.21 3.83
C ILE A 122 -6.53 -5.28 4.60
N GLU A 123 -6.99 -6.33 3.93
CA GLU A 123 -7.71 -7.44 4.56
C GLU A 123 -6.83 -8.20 5.56
N TYR A 124 -5.54 -8.33 5.26
CA TYR A 124 -4.57 -8.87 6.19
C TYR A 124 -4.48 -8.01 7.45
N ALA A 125 -4.31 -6.68 7.33
CA ALA A 125 -4.25 -5.80 8.49
C ALA A 125 -5.53 -5.87 9.35
N LYS A 126 -6.72 -5.89 8.74
CA LYS A 126 -7.99 -6.08 9.46
C LYS A 126 -8.02 -7.37 10.28
N LYS A 127 -7.57 -8.49 9.70
CA LYS A 127 -7.52 -9.79 10.39
C LYS A 127 -6.65 -9.75 11.66
N TYR A 128 -5.61 -8.91 11.68
CA TYR A 128 -4.70 -8.76 12.82
C TYR A 128 -5.11 -7.62 13.78
N GLY A 129 -6.34 -7.11 13.67
CA GLY A 129 -6.90 -6.15 14.63
C GLY A 129 -6.50 -4.70 14.38
N TYR A 130 -5.99 -4.36 13.19
CA TYR A 130 -5.72 -2.98 12.81
C TYR A 130 -6.99 -2.26 12.34
#